data_AF-A0A7W4CHI5-F1
#
_entry.id   AF-A0A7W4CHI5-F1
#
_cell.length_a   1.000
_cell.length_b   1.000
_cell.length_c   1.000
_cell.angle_alpha   90.00
_cell.angle_beta   90.00
_cell.angle_gamma   90.00
#
_symmetry.space_group_name_H-M   'P 1'
#
loop_
_entity.id
_entity.type
_entity.pdbx_description
1 polymer ?
#
loop_
_entity_poly.entity_id
_entity_poly.type
_entity_poly.pdbx_seq_one_letter_code
_entity_poly.pdbx_strand_id
1 'polypeptide(L)'
;MPVKTSTSIHVSPTSLPLSKAFHRCLSQVLDQHRDKQGNHITINFRDKTYSAENGGFHPVEIALNKTDENHFSILYITDFSYCGGPYPELERDLDFDIGNGMAFSRYGGWQNIRQSSVNELYKLWQSNFVAYVGMDAYDEIEVSND
;
A
#
# COMPACT_ATOMS: atom_id res chain seq x y z
N MET A 1 10.89 23.66 11.38
CA MET A 1 10.85 23.69 9.90
C MET A 1 9.43 24.00 9.48
N PRO A 2 9.16 24.86 8.47
CA PRO A 2 7.80 25.19 8.10
C PRO A 2 7.12 23.94 7.55
N VAL A 3 5.94 23.63 8.07
CA VAL A 3 5.06 22.56 7.57
C VAL A 3 4.70 22.95 6.14
N LYS A 4 5.35 22.34 5.15
CA LYS A 4 4.90 22.43 3.76
C LYS A 4 3.47 21.90 3.75
N THR A 5 2.51 22.76 3.44
CA THR A 5 1.13 22.35 3.18
C THR A 5 1.16 21.26 2.11
N SER A 6 0.83 20.03 2.50
CA SER A 6 0.69 18.92 1.57
C SER A 6 -0.31 19.33 0.50
N THR A 7 0.04 19.16 -0.76
CA THR A 7 -0.88 19.41 -1.87
C THR A 7 -1.92 18.32 -1.81
N SER A 8 -3.20 18.70 -1.77
CA SER A 8 -4.28 17.71 -1.74
C SER A 8 -4.27 16.94 -3.06
N ILE A 9 -3.92 15.66 -3.01
CA ILE A 9 -4.16 14.74 -4.13
C ILE A 9 -5.65 14.42 -4.22
N HIS A 10 -6.11 14.05 -5.42
CA HIS A 10 -7.42 13.45 -5.64
C HIS A 10 -7.23 11.99 -6.04
N VAL A 11 -7.75 11.07 -5.23
CA VAL A 11 -7.78 9.64 -5.56
C VAL A 11 -9.15 9.28 -6.14
N SER A 12 -9.15 8.66 -7.31
CA SER A 12 -10.36 8.17 -7.97
C SER A 12 -11.11 7.20 -7.07
N PRO A 13 -12.46 7.15 -7.14
CA PRO A 13 -13.25 6.21 -6.36
C PRO A 13 -12.78 4.77 -6.54
N THR A 14 -12.66 4.02 -5.45
CA THR A 14 -12.28 2.60 -5.48
C THR A 14 -13.40 1.73 -4.93
N SER A 15 -13.35 0.41 -5.18
CA SER A 15 -14.30 -0.54 -4.61
C SER A 15 -14.11 -0.73 -3.09
N LEU A 16 -13.01 -0.22 -2.51
CA LEU A 16 -12.66 -0.32 -1.11
C LEU A 16 -12.70 1.05 -0.40
N PRO A 17 -13.03 1.11 0.90
CA PRO A 17 -13.17 2.36 1.62
C PRO A 17 -11.81 2.95 2.03
N LEU A 18 -11.39 4.04 1.39
CA LEU A 18 -10.18 4.78 1.77
C LEU A 18 -10.45 5.68 2.98
N SER A 19 -9.72 5.46 4.07
CA SER A 19 -9.74 6.32 5.25
C SER A 19 -9.03 7.65 4.97
N LYS A 20 -9.42 8.71 5.70
CA LYS A 20 -8.75 10.02 5.61
C LYS A 20 -7.26 9.94 5.99
N ALA A 21 -6.89 9.02 6.87
CA ALA A 21 -5.52 8.86 7.32
C ALA A 21 -4.66 8.18 6.25
N PHE A 22 -5.17 7.12 5.62
CA PHE A 22 -4.52 6.48 4.48
C PHE A 22 -4.34 7.44 3.30
N HIS A 23 -5.38 8.22 2.97
CA HIS A 23 -5.28 9.25 1.93
C HIS A 23 -4.20 10.29 2.25
N ARG A 24 -4.06 10.70 3.51
CA ARG A 24 -3.01 11.64 3.95
C ARG A 24 -1.62 11.03 3.82
N CYS A 25 -1.46 9.76 4.21
CA CYS A 25 -0.22 9.02 4.05
C CYS A 25 0.23 9.02 2.58
N LEU A 26 -0.66 8.62 1.66
CA LEU A 26 -0.35 8.65 0.22
C LEU A 26 0.00 10.05 -0.27
N SER A 27 -0.78 11.07 0.12
CA SER A 27 -0.54 12.47 -0.26
C SER A 27 0.84 12.94 0.18
N GLN A 28 1.26 12.61 1.40
CA GLN A 28 2.56 12.99 1.94
C GLN A 28 3.70 12.30 1.17
N VAL A 29 3.60 10.99 0.94
CA VAL A 29 4.65 10.25 0.20
C VAL A 29 4.77 10.76 -1.23
N LEU A 30 3.64 10.96 -1.93
CA LEU A 30 3.63 11.48 -3.29
C LEU A 30 4.20 12.91 -3.35
N ASP A 31 3.83 13.79 -2.43
CA ASP A 31 4.37 15.16 -2.37
C ASP A 31 5.87 15.20 -2.12
N GLN A 32 6.39 14.28 -1.31
CA GLN A 32 7.83 14.18 -1.02
C GLN A 32 8.64 13.66 -2.22
N HIS A 33 8.01 12.93 -3.14
CA HIS A 33 8.66 12.27 -4.28
C HIS A 33 8.15 12.77 -5.64
N ARG A 34 7.75 14.04 -5.74
CA ARG A 34 7.18 14.64 -6.97
C ARG A 34 8.07 14.48 -8.19
N ASP A 35 9.39 14.52 -8.01
CA ASP A 35 10.41 14.37 -9.05
C ASP A 35 10.50 12.93 -9.60
N LYS A 36 10.02 11.93 -8.86
CA LYS A 36 10.02 10.52 -9.25
C LYS A 36 8.69 10.05 -9.85
N GLN A 37 7.68 10.91 -9.89
CA GLN A 37 6.35 10.52 -10.37
C GLN A 37 6.33 10.41 -11.90
N GLY A 38 5.91 9.25 -12.41
CA GLY A 38 5.54 9.03 -13.81
C GLY A 38 4.02 8.89 -13.97
N ASN A 39 3.61 8.34 -15.12
CA ASN A 39 2.22 7.94 -15.33
C ASN A 39 1.87 6.69 -14.51
N HIS A 40 2.81 5.76 -14.37
CA HIS A 40 2.74 4.63 -13.46
C HIS A 40 3.66 4.90 -12.28
N ILE A 41 3.17 4.67 -11.07
CA ILE A 41 3.89 4.96 -9.83
C ILE A 41 3.77 3.74 -8.94
N THR A 42 4.90 3.26 -8.45
CA THR A 42 4.94 2.18 -7.45
C THR A 42 5.59 2.72 -6.18
N ILE A 43 4.88 2.58 -5.06
CA ILE A 43 5.36 3.00 -3.73
C ILE A 43 5.64 1.73 -2.94
N ASN A 44 6.88 1.57 -2.49
CA ASN A 44 7.35 0.48 -1.64
C ASN A 44 7.60 1.00 -0.22
N PHE A 45 6.99 0.36 0.78
CA PHE A 45 7.24 0.59 2.20
C PHE A 45 7.96 -0.64 2.76
N ARG A 46 9.13 -0.43 3.37
CA ARG A 46 9.99 -1.51 3.89
C ARG A 46 10.48 -1.18 5.29
N ASP A 47 10.40 -2.19 6.15
CA ASP A 47 11.20 -2.30 7.36
C ASP A 47 12.46 -3.09 6.96
N LYS A 48 13.63 -2.45 6.97
CA LYS A 48 14.90 -3.09 6.57
C LYS A 48 15.31 -4.22 7.49
N THR A 49 14.76 -4.27 8.70
CA THR A 49 15.00 -5.35 9.65
C THR A 49 14.09 -6.54 9.43
N TYR A 50 13.07 -6.42 8.56
CA TYR A 50 12.16 -7.50 8.23
C TYR A 50 12.91 -8.69 7.65
N SER A 51 12.87 -9.83 8.35
CA SER A 51 13.45 -11.09 7.90
C SER A 51 12.55 -12.26 8.25
N ALA A 52 12.77 -13.41 7.62
CA ALA A 52 11.98 -14.59 7.90
C ALA A 52 12.19 -15.13 9.33
N GLU A 53 13.39 -14.94 9.88
CA GLU A 53 13.81 -15.44 11.19
C GLU A 53 13.37 -14.52 12.33
N ASN A 54 13.46 -13.20 12.11
CA ASN A 54 13.23 -12.21 13.17
C ASN A 54 11.86 -11.54 13.06
N GLY A 55 11.13 -11.75 11.96
CA GLY A 55 9.93 -11.00 11.65
C GLY A 55 10.24 -9.53 11.45
N GLY A 56 9.31 -8.67 11.86
CA GLY A 56 9.31 -7.24 11.59
C GLY A 56 7.99 -6.83 10.93
N PHE A 57 7.98 -5.67 10.29
CA PHE A 57 6.80 -5.21 9.56
C PHE A 57 6.83 -5.68 8.10
N HIS A 58 5.70 -6.22 7.65
CA HIS A 58 5.55 -6.72 6.29
C HIS A 58 5.80 -5.61 5.26
N PRO A 59 6.59 -5.88 4.20
CA PRO A 59 6.71 -4.98 3.06
C PRO A 59 5.35 -4.74 2.41
N VAL A 60 5.08 -3.48 2.07
CA VAL A 60 3.85 -3.08 1.38
C VAL A 60 4.19 -2.41 0.07
N GLU A 61 3.52 -2.81 -1.00
CA GLU A 61 3.61 -2.17 -2.31
C GLU A 61 2.24 -1.58 -2.71
N ILE A 62 2.25 -0.34 -3.19
CA ILE A 62 1.05 0.35 -3.68
C ILE A 62 1.35 0.89 -5.06
N ALA A 63 0.64 0.38 -6.06
CA ALA A 63 0.73 0.91 -7.42
C ALA A 63 -0.42 1.87 -7.72
N LEU A 64 -0.10 2.96 -8.39
CA LEU A 64 -1.03 3.99 -8.82
C LEU A 64 -0.78 4.34 -10.29
N ASN A 65 -1.85 4.68 -11.00
CA ASN A 65 -1.74 5.49 -12.20
C ASN A 65 -1.98 6.96 -11.86
N LYS A 66 -1.12 7.84 -12.37
CA LYS A 66 -1.31 9.28 -12.37
C LYS A 66 -2.02 9.66 -13.67
N THR A 67 -3.26 10.15 -13.53
CA THR A 67 -4.08 10.54 -14.68
C THR A 67 -3.93 12.02 -15.02
N ASP A 68 -3.51 12.83 -14.06
CA ASP A 68 -3.25 14.27 -14.18
C ASP A 68 -2.34 14.72 -13.01
N GLU A 69 -1.88 15.98 -12.98
CA GLU A 69 -0.89 16.49 -12.01
C GLU A 69 -1.16 16.11 -10.55
N ASN A 70 -2.43 16.13 -10.12
CA ASN A 70 -2.83 15.76 -8.76
C ASN A 70 -3.94 14.68 -8.73
N HIS A 71 -4.21 14.00 -9.84
CA HIS A 71 -5.24 12.96 -9.92
C HIS A 71 -4.61 11.58 -10.08
N PHE A 72 -5.02 10.65 -9.21
CA PHE A 72 -4.46 9.31 -9.13
C PHE A 72 -5.57 8.26 -9.08
N SER A 73 -5.29 7.07 -9.58
CA SER A 73 -6.11 5.87 -9.37
C SER A 73 -5.24 4.76 -8.81
N ILE A 74 -5.65 4.16 -7.70
CA ILE A 74 -4.94 3.00 -7.12
C ILE A 74 -5.24 1.77 -7.99
N LEU A 75 -4.18 1.06 -8.37
CA LEU A 75 -4.25 -0.15 -9.17
C LEU A 75 -4.29 -1.39 -8.28
N TYR A 76 -3.34 -1.50 -7.37
CA TYR A 76 -3.32 -2.57 -6.37
C TYR A 76 -2.62 -2.11 -5.09
N ILE A 77 -2.86 -2.88 -4.04
CA ILE A 77 -2.16 -2.76 -2.76
C ILE A 77 -1.79 -4.17 -2.30
N THR A 78 -0.51 -4.43 -2.11
CA THR A 78 -0.01 -5.76 -1.78
C THR A 78 0.80 -5.72 -0.49
N ASP A 79 0.49 -6.65 0.41
CA ASP A 79 1.20 -6.91 1.66
C ASP A 79 1.93 -8.24 1.49
N PHE A 80 3.24 -8.23 1.70
CA PHE A 80 4.10 -9.39 1.51
C PHE A 80 4.58 -9.94 2.84
N SER A 81 4.65 -11.27 2.95
CA SER A 81 5.26 -11.91 4.10
C SER A 81 6.02 -13.17 3.75
N TYR A 82 7.04 -13.47 4.54
CA TYR A 82 7.83 -14.68 4.39
C TYR A 82 6.98 -15.93 4.64
N CYS A 83 7.14 -16.91 3.75
CA CYS A 83 6.24 -18.04 3.63
C CYS A 83 7.04 -19.33 3.39
N GLY A 84 6.62 -20.44 4.00
CA GLY A 84 7.14 -21.77 3.69
C GLY A 84 8.07 -22.41 4.73
N GLY A 85 8.75 -23.47 4.31
CA GLY A 85 9.57 -24.35 5.15
C GLY A 85 11.00 -23.81 5.38
N PRO A 86 12.05 -24.66 5.40
CA PRO A 86 13.41 -24.25 5.80
C PRO A 86 14.06 -23.14 4.95
N TYR A 87 13.46 -22.79 3.82
CA TYR A 87 13.87 -21.69 2.93
C TYR A 87 12.64 -20.81 2.63
N PRO A 88 12.30 -19.89 3.54
CA PRO A 88 11.12 -19.06 3.39
C PRO A 88 11.30 -18.03 2.26
N GLU A 89 10.28 -17.89 1.43
CA GLU A 89 10.25 -16.93 0.32
C GLU A 89 9.28 -15.79 0.62
N LEU A 90 9.59 -14.60 0.10
CA LEU A 90 8.71 -13.44 0.26
C LEU A 90 7.55 -13.59 -0.73
N GLU A 91 6.36 -13.88 -0.19
CA GLU A 91 5.16 -14.11 -0.99
C GLU A 91 4.05 -13.10 -0.67
N ARG A 92 3.09 -12.98 -1.58
CA ARG A 92 1.86 -12.21 -1.34
C ARG A 92 1.09 -12.83 -0.18
N ASP A 93 0.85 -12.05 0.87
CA ASP A 93 0.01 -12.45 1.99
C ASP A 93 -1.41 -11.92 1.80
N LEU A 94 -1.50 -10.63 1.47
CA LEU A 94 -2.72 -9.94 1.03
C LEU A 94 -2.45 -9.16 -0.26
N ASP A 95 -3.42 -9.13 -1.14
CA ASP A 95 -3.32 -8.38 -2.41
C ASP A 95 -4.71 -7.88 -2.79
N PHE A 96 -4.91 -6.57 -2.71
CA PHE A 96 -6.13 -5.88 -3.10
C PHE A 96 -5.96 -5.35 -4.53
N ASP A 97 -6.20 -6.21 -5.52
CA ASP A 97 -6.19 -5.88 -6.94
C ASP A 97 -7.44 -5.08 -7.34
N ILE A 98 -7.40 -3.78 -7.02
CA ILE A 98 -8.48 -2.82 -7.24
C ILE A 98 -8.79 -2.68 -8.74
N GLY A 99 -7.76 -2.73 -9.59
CA GLY A 99 -7.89 -2.62 -11.04
C GLY A 99 -8.72 -3.75 -11.66
N ASN A 100 -8.51 -4.99 -11.20
CA ASN A 100 -9.28 -6.15 -11.67
C ASN A 100 -10.51 -6.47 -10.80
N GLY A 101 -10.72 -5.75 -9.71
CA GLY A 101 -11.88 -5.94 -8.83
C GLY A 101 -11.79 -7.25 -8.02
N MET A 102 -10.58 -7.69 -7.71
CA MET A 102 -10.29 -8.92 -6.99
C MET A 102 -9.47 -8.64 -5.73
N ALA A 103 -9.53 -9.54 -4.77
CA ALA A 103 -8.64 -9.53 -3.63
C ALA A 103 -8.16 -10.95 -3.34
N PHE A 104 -6.89 -11.10 -3.01
CA PHE A 104 -6.27 -12.34 -2.57
C PHE A 104 -5.93 -12.26 -1.09
N SER A 105 -6.11 -13.38 -0.41
CA SER A 105 -5.52 -13.62 0.90
C SER A 105 -4.92 -15.02 0.90
N ARG A 106 -3.76 -15.21 1.53
CA ARG A 106 -3.05 -16.49 1.54
C ARG A 106 -3.93 -17.69 1.87
N TYR A 107 -4.75 -17.56 2.92
CA TYR A 107 -5.61 -18.65 3.40
C TYR A 107 -7.00 -18.68 2.77
N GLY A 108 -7.42 -17.61 2.09
CA GLY A 108 -8.74 -17.48 1.48
C GLY A 108 -8.75 -17.55 -0.06
N GLY A 109 -7.57 -17.53 -0.69
CA GLY A 109 -7.43 -17.43 -2.14
C GLY A 109 -8.02 -16.13 -2.70
N TRP A 110 -8.30 -16.15 -4.01
CA TRP A 110 -8.91 -15.04 -4.74
C TRP A 110 -10.42 -14.93 -4.50
N GLN A 111 -10.87 -13.73 -4.17
CA GLN A 111 -12.25 -13.38 -3.87
C GLN A 111 -12.63 -12.09 -4.59
N ASN A 112 -13.93 -11.88 -4.81
CA ASN A 112 -14.41 -10.62 -5.38
C ASN A 112 -14.21 -9.48 -4.37
N ILE A 113 -13.63 -8.36 -4.81
CA ILE A 113 -13.26 -7.25 -3.91
C ILE A 113 -14.45 -6.59 -3.20
N ARG A 114 -15.67 -6.76 -3.74
CA ARG A 114 -16.91 -6.18 -3.20
C ARG A 114 -17.55 -7.01 -2.09
N GLN A 115 -16.97 -8.17 -1.74
CA GLN A 115 -17.47 -8.97 -0.63
C GLN A 115 -17.30 -8.24 0.70
N SER A 116 -18.24 -8.42 1.62
CA SER A 116 -18.19 -7.81 2.95
C SER A 116 -16.97 -8.27 3.75
N SER A 117 -16.57 -9.53 3.63
CA SER A 117 -15.36 -10.09 4.25
C SER A 117 -14.10 -9.34 3.79
N VAL A 118 -13.97 -9.08 2.50
CA VAL A 118 -12.84 -8.32 1.93
C VAL A 118 -12.86 -6.87 2.41
N ASN A 119 -14.04 -6.26 2.52
CA ASN A 119 -14.18 -4.90 3.03
C ASN A 119 -13.70 -4.76 4.49
N GLU A 120 -14.09 -5.69 5.36
CA GLU A 120 -13.66 -5.71 6.76
C GLU A 120 -12.16 -6.03 6.90
N LEU A 121 -11.64 -6.97 6.09
CA LEU A 121 -10.22 -7.27 6.02
C LEU A 121 -9.41 -6.03 5.60
N TYR A 122 -9.85 -5.32 4.57
CA TYR A 122 -9.20 -4.10 4.10
C TYR A 122 -9.20 -3.00 5.17
N LYS A 123 -10.33 -2.79 5.87
CA LYS A 123 -10.40 -1.79 6.95
C LYS A 123 -9.41 -2.07 8.06
N LEU A 124 -9.30 -3.34 8.49
CA LEU A 124 -8.35 -3.75 9.51
C LEU A 124 -6.91 -3.55 9.04
N TRP A 125 -6.59 -4.07 7.84
CA TRP A 125 -5.27 -3.93 7.24
C TRP A 125 -4.86 -2.45 7.12
N GLN A 126 -5.72 -1.60 6.54
CA GLN A 126 -5.49 -0.17 6.39
C GLN A 126 -5.25 0.52 7.74
N SER A 127 -6.04 0.17 8.76
CA SER A 127 -5.89 0.76 10.09
C SER A 127 -4.53 0.43 10.70
N ASN A 128 -4.08 -0.81 10.55
CA ASN A 128 -2.77 -1.26 11.02
C ASN A 128 -1.64 -0.60 10.23
N PHE A 129 -1.70 -0.62 8.90
CA PHE A 129 -0.70 0.00 8.03
C PHE A 129 -0.50 1.48 8.35
N VAL A 130 -1.59 2.25 8.48
CA VAL A 130 -1.53 3.67 8.87
C VAL A 130 -0.89 3.86 10.24
N ALA A 131 -1.21 3.00 11.21
CA ALA A 131 -0.60 3.06 12.54
C ALA A 131 0.91 2.79 12.47
N TYR A 132 1.34 1.80 11.67
CA TYR A 132 2.76 1.45 11.50
C TYR A 132 3.54 2.58 10.84
N VAL A 133 2.99 3.20 9.78
CA VAL A 133 3.58 4.42 9.19
C VAL A 133 3.69 5.52 10.24
N GLY A 134 2.65 5.75 11.05
CA GLY A 134 2.67 6.77 12.11
C GLY A 134 3.62 6.47 13.28
N MET A 135 4.11 5.24 13.41
CA MET A 135 5.11 4.81 14.39
C MET A 135 6.53 4.77 13.82
N ASP A 136 6.74 5.26 12.59
CA ASP A 136 8.00 5.18 11.86
C ASP A 136 8.51 3.72 11.72
N ALA A 137 7.58 2.76 11.59
CA ALA A 137 7.91 1.34 11.44
C ALA A 137 8.56 0.99 10.09
N TYR A 138 8.34 1.82 9.06
CA TYR A 138 8.94 1.69 7.74
C TYR A 138 10.09 2.69 7.62
N ASP A 139 11.32 2.22 7.75
CA ASP A 139 12.54 3.03 7.68
C ASP A 139 13.01 3.25 6.22
N GLU A 140 12.35 2.61 5.25
CA GLU A 140 12.55 2.84 3.83
C GLU A 140 11.22 2.98 3.09
N ILE A 141 11.07 4.12 2.41
CA ILE A 141 9.96 4.40 1.50
C ILE A 141 10.56 4.77 0.16
N GLU A 142 10.34 3.93 -0.85
CA GLU A 142 10.81 4.15 -2.21
C GLU A 142 9.64 4.39 -3.15
N VAL A 143 9.83 5.36 -4.05
CA VAL A 143 8.88 5.65 -5.14
C VAL A 143 9.62 5.47 -6.45
N SER A 144 9.10 4.59 -7.31
CA SER A 144 9.58 4.38 -8.67
C SER A 144 8.50 4.73 -9.69
N ASN A 145 8.94 5.04 -10.89
CA ASN A 145 8.12 5.09 -12.08
C ASN A 145 8.56 3.97 -13.02
N ASP A 146 7.57 3.33 -13.66
CA ASP A 146 7.79 2.36 -14.73
C ASP A 146 7.62 3.03 -16.10
#